data_AF-A0A8T6UV37-F1
#
_entry.id   AF-A0A8T6UV37-F1
#
_cell.length_a   1.000
_cell.length_b   1.000
_cell.length_c   1.000
_cell.angle_alpha   90.00
_cell.angle_beta   90.00
_cell.angle_gamma   90.00
#
_symmetry.space_group_name_H-M   'P 1'
#
loop_
_entity.id
_entity.type
_entity.pdbx_description
1 polymer ?
#
loop_
_entity_poly.entity_id
_entity_poly.type
_entity_poly.pdbx_seq_one_letter_code
_entity_poly.pdbx_strand_id
1 'polypeptide(L)' 'MKVRPAFKLWFEIGEKYVFGEGTYNLLDQIRKRKSISAAARATNMSYRYAWDLIKEVEEHL' A
#
# COMPACT_ATOMS: atom_id res chain seq x y z
N MET A 1 -22.70 -24.05 -8.96
CA MET A 1 -21.97 -22.87 -8.44
C MET A 1 -20.48 -23.08 -8.69
N LYS A 2 -19.82 -22.22 -9.49
CA LYS A 2 -18.36 -22.31 -9.73
C LYS A 2 -17.64 -21.50 -8.66
N VAL A 3 -16.73 -22.12 -7.91
CA VAL A 3 -15.88 -21.44 -6.92
C VAL A 3 -14.74 -20.74 -7.67
N ARG A 4 -14.39 -19.51 -7.26
CA ARG A 4 -13.22 -18.77 -7.74
C ARG A 4 -12.23 -18.60 -6.59
N PRO A 5 -10.93 -18.91 -6.76
CA PRO A 5 -9.95 -18.68 -5.72
C PRO A 5 -9.73 -17.18 -5.53
N ALA A 6 -9.67 -16.75 -4.27
CA ALA A 6 -9.28 -15.41 -3.87
C ALA A 6 -8.14 -15.54 -2.86
N PHE A 7 -7.08 -14.77 -3.06
CA PHE A 7 -5.90 -14.77 -2.20
C PHE A 7 -5.50 -13.34 -1.88
N LYS A 8 -4.96 -13.16 -0.67
CA LYS A 8 -4.29 -11.95 -0.24
C LYS A 8 -2.81 -12.26 -0.14
N LEU A 9 -1.98 -11.48 -0.82
CA LEU A 9 -0.52 -11.65 -0.85
C LEU A 9 0.14 -10.38 -0.31
N TRP A 10 1.22 -10.60 0.43
CA TRP A 10 2.13 -9.56 0.89
C TRP A 10 3.55 -10.13 1.00
N PHE A 11 4.53 -9.24 1.05
CA PHE A 11 5.95 -9.53 1.14
C PHE A 11 6.48 -9.00 2.47
N GLU A 12 7.38 -9.77 3.06
CA GLU A 12 8.03 -9.45 4.33
C GLU A 12 9.55 -9.64 4.22
N ILE A 13 10.30 -8.87 4.99
CA ILE A 13 11.75 -9.04 5.20
C ILE A 13 11.97 -9.16 6.70
N GLY A 14 12.52 -10.29 7.16
CA GLY A 14 12.81 -10.51 8.58
C GLY A 14 11.60 -10.28 9.50
N GLU A 15 10.41 -10.75 9.09
CA GLU A 15 9.11 -10.61 9.79
C GLU A 15 8.48 -9.21 9.74
N LYS A 16 9.05 -8.28 8.98
CA LYS A 16 8.50 -6.94 8.80
C LYS A 16 7.79 -6.81 7.47
N TYR A 17 6.56 -6.28 7.48
CA TYR A 17 5.80 -6.03 6.26
C TYR A 17 6.51 -4.99 5.37
N VAL A 18 6.64 -5.32 4.08
CA VAL A 18 7.28 -4.43 3.08
C VAL A 18 6.32 -4.05 1.97
N PHE A 19 5.49 -4.99 1.49
CA PHE A 19 4.64 -4.71 0.34
C PHE A 19 3.41 -5.60 0.30
N GLY A 20 2.31 -5.09 -0.24
CA GLY A 20 1.04 -5.79 -0.32
C GLY A 20 0.01 -4.92 -1.02
N GLU A 21 -1.25 -5.35 -1.03
CA GLU A 21 -2.32 -4.66 -1.75
C GLU A 21 -2.47 -3.18 -1.36
N GLY A 22 -2.40 -2.85 -0.07
CA GLY A 22 -2.51 -1.48 0.43
C GLY A 22 -1.39 -0.57 -0.08
N THR A 23 -0.13 -1.03 0.06
CA THR A 23 1.05 -0.29 -0.40
C THR A 23 1.07 -0.17 -1.92
N TYR A 24 0.71 -1.24 -2.65
CA TYR A 24 0.58 -1.20 -4.11
C TYR A 24 -0.43 -0.14 -4.55
N ASN A 25 -1.63 -0.15 -3.98
CA ASN A 25 -2.68 0.80 -4.34
C ASN A 25 -2.26 2.26 -4.05
N LEU A 26 -1.62 2.49 -2.90
CA LEU A 26 -1.11 3.82 -2.55
C LEU A 26 -0.05 4.30 -3.54
N LEU A 27 0.97 3.48 -3.81
CA LEU A 27 2.08 3.85 -4.71
C LEU A 27 1.62 4.01 -6.17
N ASP A 28 0.68 3.18 -6.64
CA ASP A 28 0.07 3.33 -7.96
C ASP A 28 -0.70 4.66 -8.09
N GLN A 29 -1.46 5.04 -7.06
CA GLN A 29 -2.15 6.34 -7.05
C GLN A 29 -1.18 7.52 -6.96
N ILE A 30 -0.07 7.40 -6.22
CA ILE A 30 1.00 8.41 -6.19
C ILE A 30 1.60 8.56 -7.58
N ARG A 31 1.92 7.45 -8.26
CA ARG A 31 2.47 7.46 -9.62
C ARG A 31 1.54 8.17 -10.62
N LYS A 32 0.23 7.90 -10.53
CA LYS A 32 -0.81 8.48 -11.42
C LYS A 32 -1.07 9.97 -11.13
N ARG A 33 -1.11 10.36 -9.84
CA ARG A 33 -1.56 11.70 -9.41
C ARG A 33 -0.43 12.66 -9.09
N LYS A 34 0.81 12.16 -8.97
CA LYS A 34 2.00 12.92 -8.58
C LYS A 34 1.87 13.65 -7.24
N SER A 35 1.04 13.11 -6.34
CA SER A 35 0.76 13.72 -5.04
C SER A 35 0.35 12.66 -4.01
N ILE A 36 1.04 12.64 -2.86
CA ILE A 36 0.73 11.74 -1.74
C ILE A 36 -0.63 12.07 -1.14
N SER A 37 -0.96 13.35 -0.96
CA SER A 37 -2.26 13.75 -0.41
C SER A 37 -3.42 13.38 -1.33
N ALA A 38 -3.24 13.51 -2.65
CA ALA A 38 -4.24 13.08 -3.62
C ALA A 38 -4.37 11.56 -3.67
N ALA A 39 -3.27 10.82 -3.54
CA ALA A 39 -3.27 9.37 -3.49
C ALA A 39 -3.95 8.83 -2.23
N ALA A 40 -3.64 9.39 -1.05
CA ALA A 40 -4.28 9.04 0.21
C ALA A 40 -5.80 9.19 0.14
N ARG A 41 -6.29 10.33 -0.39
CA ARG A 41 -7.74 10.52 -0.63
C ARG A 41 -8.32 9.48 -1.58
N ALA A 42 -7.59 9.13 -2.65
CA ALA A 42 -8.05 8.14 -3.63
C ALA A 42 -8.07 6.70 -3.09
N THR A 43 -7.25 6.38 -2.10
CA THR A 43 -7.21 5.07 -1.42
C THR A 43 -7.98 5.05 -0.11
N ASN A 44 -8.78 6.09 0.18
CA ASN A 44 -9.53 6.25 1.44
C ASN A 44 -8.64 6.18 2.70
N MET A 45 -7.39 6.62 2.57
CA MET A 45 -6.41 6.72 3.65
C MET A 45 -6.35 8.18 4.14
N SER A 46 -6.11 8.36 5.45
CA SER A 46 -5.68 9.67 5.94
C SER A 46 -4.28 9.98 5.39
N TYR A 47 -3.97 11.26 5.20
CA TYR A 47 -2.62 11.66 4.76
C TYR A 47 -1.53 11.14 5.71
N ARG A 48 -1.78 11.23 7.03
CA ARG A 48 -0.88 10.72 8.07
C ARG A 48 -0.61 9.22 7.88
N TYR A 49 -1.67 8.42 7.76
CA TYR A 49 -1.53 6.98 7.57
C TYR A 49 -0.76 6.63 6.29
N ALA A 50 -1.04 7.32 5.18
CA ALA A 50 -0.32 7.10 3.93
C ALA A 50 1.18 7.46 4.06
N TRP A 51 1.50 8.53 4.77
CA TRP A 51 2.88 8.93 5.02
C TRP A 51 3.61 7.95 5.94
N ASP A 52 2.98 7.55 7.04
CA ASP A 52 3.55 6.59 8.00
C ASP A 52 3.80 5.24 7.32
N LEU A 53 2.86 4.77 6.47
CA LEU A 53 3.02 3.54 5.69
C LEU A 53 4.22 3.60 4.74
N ILE A 54 4.44 4.72 4.05
CA ILE A 54 5.61 4.90 3.18
C ILE A 54 6.88 4.82 4.01
N LYS A 55 6.92 5.51 5.15
CA LYS A 55 8.08 5.56 6.04
C LYS A 55 8.42 4.20 6.62
N GLU A 56 7.42 3.48 7.12
CA GLU A 56 7.59 2.13 7.66
C GLU A 56 8.15 1.18 6.59
N VAL A 57 7.62 1.21 5.36
CA VAL A 57 8.13 0.38 4.26
C VAL A 57 9.57 0.75 3.89
N GLU A 58 9.92 2.04 3.85
CA GLU A 58 11.29 2.51 3.60
C GLU A 58 12.29 2.02 4.67
N GLU A 59 11.87 1.93 5.93
CA GLU A 59 12.70 1.44 7.04
C GLU A 59 12.89 -0.08 7.05
N HIS A 60 12.00 -0.81 6.36
CA HIS A 60 12.01 -2.27 6.29
C HIS A 60 12.76 -2.83 5.06
N LEU A 61 13.09 -1.98 4.09
CA LEU A 61 13.87 -2.30 2.89
C LEU A 61 15.37 -2.19 3.14
#